data_AF-A0A4Y2C0P9-F1
#
_entry.id   AF-A0A4Y2C0P9-F1
#
_cell.length_a   1.000
_cell.length_b   1.000
_cell.length_c   1.000
_cell.angle_alpha   90.00
_cell.angle_beta   90.00
_cell.angle_gamma   90.00
#
_symmetry.space_group_name_H-M   'P 1'
#
loop_
_entity.id
_entity.type
_entity.pdbx_description
1 polymer ?
#
loop_
_entity_poly.entity_id
_entity_poly.type
_entity_poly.pdbx_seq_one_letter_code
_entity_poly.pdbx_strand_id
1 'polypeptide(L)'
;MYWENAPDTGTTLVSQAMSRKRYFDIKKYLHFNDNTAIDLNRYYKVRPIYTLLKEALQQFGVLSEHLSIDERMVRYFGRHGCKMYMKEKPVKFRCKLWILSSFDG
;
A
#
# COMPACT_ATOMS: atom_id res chain seq x y z
N MET A 1 8.06 -0.70 21.73
CA MET A 1 7.91 -0.73 20.25
C MET A 1 8.30 -2.14 19.80
N TYR A 2 7.76 -2.71 18.71
CA TYR A 2 7.71 -4.17 18.51
C TYR A 2 8.95 -5.05 18.84
N TRP A 3 10.19 -4.55 18.72
CA TRP A 3 11.45 -5.25 19.06
C TRP A 3 12.13 -4.80 20.36
N GLU A 4 11.43 -4.06 21.21
CA GLU A 4 11.92 -3.69 22.54
C GLU A 4 12.01 -4.93 23.44
N ASN A 5 12.97 -4.93 24.35
CA ASN A 5 13.15 -6.01 25.33
C ASN A 5 12.27 -5.84 26.57
N ALA A 6 11.71 -4.64 26.78
CA ALA A 6 10.84 -4.37 27.91
C ALA A 6 9.50 -5.12 27.76
N PRO A 7 9.03 -5.83 28.81
CA PRO A 7 7.91 -6.77 28.70
C PRO A 7 6.57 -6.11 28.36
N ASP A 8 6.42 -4.82 28.67
CA ASP A 8 5.23 -4.00 28.44
C ASP A 8 5.17 -3.37 27.04
N THR A 9 6.30 -3.31 26.33
CA THR A 9 6.38 -2.63 25.02
C THR A 9 6.93 -3.48 23.88
N GLY A 10 7.54 -4.62 24.20
CA GLY A 10 8.01 -5.64 23.25
C GLY A 10 6.85 -6.49 22.75
N THR A 11 6.95 -6.97 21.51
CA THR A 11 5.96 -7.89 20.95
C THR A 11 6.67 -9.17 20.54
N THR A 12 6.52 -10.21 21.36
CA THR A 12 7.19 -11.51 21.17
C THR A 12 6.94 -12.12 19.79
N LEU A 13 5.70 -12.02 19.30
CA LEU A 13 5.33 -12.47 17.95
C LEU A 13 6.18 -11.80 16.85
N VAL A 14 6.48 -10.50 16.99
CA VAL A 14 7.23 -9.76 15.98
C VAL A 14 8.73 -10.00 16.12
N SER A 15 9.24 -9.98 17.34
CA SER A 15 10.68 -10.16 17.60
C SER A 15 11.18 -11.57 17.28
N GLN A 16 10.33 -12.59 17.48
CA GLN A 16 10.63 -13.98 17.11
C GLN A 16 10.53 -14.23 15.60
N ALA A 17 9.61 -13.56 14.89
CA ALA A 17 9.43 -13.77 13.46
C ALA A 17 10.61 -13.22 12.62
N MET A 18 11.15 -12.06 13.00
CA MET A 18 12.24 -11.42 12.25
C MET A 18 12.99 -10.44 13.14
N SER A 19 14.31 -10.28 12.97
CA SER A 19 15.06 -9.25 13.68
C SER A 19 14.74 -7.85 13.17
N ARG A 20 14.85 -6.84 14.04
CA ARG A 20 14.66 -5.42 13.68
C ARG A 20 15.49 -5.02 12.46
N LYS A 21 16.78 -5.36 12.45
CA LYS A 21 17.71 -5.04 11.36
C LYS A 21 17.23 -5.64 10.04
N ARG A 22 16.89 -6.94 10.04
CA ARG A 22 16.42 -7.65 8.85
C ARG A 22 15.15 -7.02 8.28
N TYR A 23 14.21 -6.63 9.14
CA TYR A 23 12.99 -5.94 8.72
C TYR A 23 13.28 -4.62 7.99
N PHE A 24 14.15 -3.77 8.57
CA PHE A 24 14.50 -2.50 7.95
C PHE A 24 15.30 -2.68 6.66
N ASP A 25 16.18 -3.68 6.58
CA ASP A 25 16.92 -3.99 5.36
C ASP A 25 15.97 -4.43 4.24
N ILE A 26 15.06 -5.37 4.51
CA ILE A 26 14.04 -5.79 3.52
C ILE A 26 13.21 -4.59 3.09
N LYS A 27 12.70 -3.81 4.04
CA LYS A 27 11.87 -2.63 3.75
C LYS A 27 12.59 -1.59 2.88
N LYS A 28 13.89 -1.41 3.07
CA LYS A 28 14.71 -0.45 2.32
C LYS A 28 14.94 -0.88 0.88
N TYR A 29 15.17 -2.18 0.65
CA TYR A 29 15.52 -2.72 -0.67
C TYR A 29 14.35 -3.40 -1.39
N LEU A 30 13.13 -3.26 -0.89
CA LEU A 30 11.93 -3.82 -1.50
C LEU A 30 11.61 -3.08 -2.80
N HIS A 31 11.72 -3.81 -3.93
CA HIS A 31 11.42 -3.32 -5.26
C HIS A 31 10.50 -4.31 -5.98
N PHE A 32 9.56 -3.78 -6.77
CA PHE A 32 8.56 -4.60 -7.48
C PHE A 32 8.68 -4.51 -8.99
N ASN A 33 9.59 -3.67 -9.50
CA ASN A 33 9.82 -3.52 -10.92
C ASN A 33 11.29 -3.16 -11.19
N ASP A 34 11.76 -3.44 -12.40
CA ASP A 34 13.13 -3.17 -12.84
C ASP A 34 13.35 -1.67 -13.06
N ASN A 35 14.26 -1.10 -12.26
CA ASN A 35 14.60 0.32 -12.34
C ASN A 35 15.46 0.69 -13.56
N THR A 36 15.95 -0.28 -14.34
CA THR A 36 16.71 -0.02 -15.57
C THR A 36 15.82 0.29 -16.77
N ALA A 37 14.55 -0.14 -16.73
CA ALA A 37 13.57 -0.03 -17.82
C ALA A 37 12.41 0.95 -17.50
N ILE A 38 12.68 2.00 -16.72
CA ILE A 38 11.64 2.95 -16.26
C ILE A 38 10.98 3.66 -17.44
N ASP A 39 9.65 3.60 -17.50
CA ASP A 39 8.82 4.33 -18.47
C ASP A 39 8.36 5.70 -17.94
N LEU A 40 7.61 6.44 -18.76
CA LEU A 40 7.07 7.77 -18.42
C LEU A 40 5.93 7.75 -17.38
N ASN A 41 5.40 6.58 -17.05
CA ASN A 41 4.24 6.47 -16.18
C ASN A 41 4.66 6.51 -14.70
N ARG A 42 4.05 7.45 -13.98
CA ARG A 42 4.34 7.73 -12.56
C ARG A 42 4.11 6.54 -11.61
N TYR A 43 3.37 5.52 -12.03
CA TYR A 43 3.08 4.31 -11.24
C TYR A 43 3.94 3.11 -11.60
N TYR A 44 4.91 3.25 -12.53
CA TYR A 44 5.73 2.14 -13.04
C TYR A 44 6.29 1.23 -11.94
N LYS A 45 6.85 1.81 -10.87
CA LYS A 45 7.50 1.05 -9.79
C LYS A 45 6.58 0.14 -8.99
N VAL A 46 5.29 0.44 -8.95
CA VAL A 46 4.28 -0.32 -8.17
C VAL A 46 3.31 -1.08 -9.08
N ARG A 47 3.35 -0.84 -10.39
CA ARG A 47 2.44 -1.42 -11.38
C ARG A 47 2.33 -2.95 -11.26
N PRO A 48 3.42 -3.73 -11.12
CA PRO A 48 3.31 -5.18 -11.06
C PRO A 48 2.45 -5.67 -9.90
N ILE A 49 2.55 -5.05 -8.71
CA ILE A 49 1.66 -5.40 -7.59
C ILE A 49 0.21 -5.05 -7.90
N TYR A 50 -0.03 -3.87 -8.47
CA TYR A 50 -1.40 -3.46 -8.80
C TYR A 50 -2.04 -4.38 -9.83
N THR A 51 -1.29 -4.82 -10.82
CA THR A 51 -1.74 -5.82 -11.80
C THR A 51 -2.08 -7.14 -11.12
N LEU A 52 -1.17 -7.66 -10.29
CA LEU A 52 -1.39 -8.91 -9.56
C LEU A 52 -2.61 -8.84 -8.62
N LEU A 53 -2.77 -7.73 -7.89
CA LEU A 53 -3.93 -7.52 -7.03
C LEU A 53 -5.22 -7.44 -7.84
N LYS A 54 -5.21 -6.73 -8.97
CA LYS A 54 -6.37 -6.64 -9.85
C LYS A 54 -6.77 -8.02 -10.36
N GLU A 55 -5.82 -8.80 -10.86
CA GLU A 55 -6.07 -10.16 -11.34
C GLU A 55 -6.61 -11.07 -10.23
N ALA A 56 -5.98 -11.07 -9.05
CA ALA A 56 -6.41 -11.87 -7.92
C ALA A 56 -7.80 -11.49 -7.40
N LEU A 57 -8.13 -10.19 -7.35
CA LEU A 57 -9.43 -9.71 -6.89
C LEU A 57 -10.54 -9.90 -7.93
N GLN A 58 -10.18 -9.94 -9.22
CA GLN A 58 -11.14 -10.12 -10.31
C GLN A 58 -11.26 -11.57 -10.80
N GLN A 59 -10.49 -12.50 -10.23
CA GLN A 59 -10.41 -13.89 -10.73
C GLN A 59 -11.76 -14.62 -10.75
N PHE A 60 -12.67 -14.31 -9.83
CA PHE A 60 -14.00 -14.91 -9.74
C PHE A 60 -15.10 -14.03 -10.35
N GLY A 61 -14.72 -12.94 -11.00
CA GLY A 61 -15.64 -11.90 -11.48
C GLY A 61 -16.19 -11.04 -10.34
N VAL A 62 -16.83 -9.94 -10.73
CA VAL A 62 -17.58 -9.08 -9.80
C VAL A 62 -19.04 -9.48 -9.91
N LEU A 63 -19.49 -10.37 -9.03
CA LEU A 63 -20.84 -10.93 -9.02
C LEU A 63 -21.70 -10.23 -7.97
N SER A 64 -22.06 -8.97 -8.22
CA SER A 64 -22.95 -8.23 -7.33
C SER A 64 -23.82 -7.26 -8.11
N GLU A 65 -25.10 -7.19 -7.74
CA GLU A 65 -26.07 -6.24 -8.30
C GLU A 65 -25.85 -4.82 -7.78
N HIS A 66 -25.22 -4.69 -6.60
CA HIS A 66 -25.01 -3.42 -5.91
C HIS A 66 -23.52 -3.10 -5.85
N LEU A 67 -23.08 -2.28 -6.81
CA LEU A 67 -21.70 -1.80 -6.89
C LEU A 67 -21.61 -0.32 -6.58
N SER A 68 -20.59 0.04 -5.82
CA SER A 68 -20.23 1.42 -5.53
C SER A 68 -18.80 1.69 -5.98
N ILE A 69 -18.60 2.85 -6.61
CA ILE A 69 -17.28 3.37 -6.96
C ILE A 69 -17.01 4.56 -6.06
N ASP A 70 -15.91 4.50 -5.32
CA ASP A 70 -15.50 5.59 -4.43
C ASP A 70 -13.97 5.77 -4.40
N GLU A 71 -13.56 6.88 -3.81
CA GLU A 71 -12.18 7.31 -3.67
C GLU A 71 -11.61 6.89 -2.31
N ARG A 72 -10.60 6.02 -2.32
CA ARG A 72 -9.79 5.75 -1.13
C ARG A 72 -8.54 6.61 -1.13
N MET A 73 -8.34 7.33 -0.03
CA MET A 73 -7.20 8.22 0.13
C MET A 73 -6.13 7.63 1.05
N VAL A 74 -4.99 7.23 0.49
CA VAL A 74 -3.83 6.69 1.21
C VAL A 74 -2.93 7.82 1.68
N ARG A 75 -2.62 7.87 2.97
CA ARG A 75 -1.74 8.91 3.54
C ARG A 75 -0.32 8.72 3.01
N TYR A 76 0.25 9.78 2.45
CA TYR A 76 1.61 9.74 1.91
C TYR A 76 2.28 11.12 2.01
N PHE A 77 3.41 11.18 2.71
CA PHE A 77 4.13 12.42 2.97
C PHE A 77 5.38 12.59 2.09
N GLY A 78 5.77 11.57 1.32
CA GLY A 78 6.95 11.62 0.47
C GLY A 78 6.83 12.57 -0.72
N ARG A 79 7.92 12.72 -1.47
CA ARG A 79 7.96 13.49 -2.72
C ARG A 79 7.55 12.58 -3.88
N HIS A 80 6.34 12.72 -4.37
CA HIS A 80 5.84 11.97 -5.52
C HIS A 80 4.80 12.77 -6.29
N GLY A 81 4.80 12.68 -7.63
CA GLY A 81 3.92 13.46 -8.50
C GLY A 81 2.44 13.08 -8.45
N CYS A 82 2.09 11.94 -7.84
CA CYS A 82 0.70 11.50 -7.65
C CYS A 82 0.11 11.93 -6.30
N LYS A 83 0.87 12.69 -5.50
CA LYS A 83 0.42 13.21 -4.22
C LYS A 83 -0.53 14.38 -4.45
N MET A 84 -1.74 14.28 -3.94
CA MET A 84 -2.77 15.31 -3.99
C MET A 84 -2.87 16.05 -2.65
N TYR A 85 -3.17 17.34 -2.73
CA TYR A 85 -3.46 18.18 -1.57
C TYR A 85 -4.97 18.36 -1.41
N MET A 86 -5.49 18.08 -0.22
CA MET A 86 -6.90 18.29 0.16
C MET A 86 -6.98 19.27 1.32
N LYS A 87 -7.40 20.51 1.03
CA LYS A 87 -7.40 21.63 1.99
C LYS A 87 -8.25 21.36 3.24
N GLU A 88 -9.41 20.72 3.05
CA GLU A 88 -10.46 20.57 4.05
C GLU A 88 -10.37 19.27 4.86
N LYS A 89 -9.38 18.41 4.60
CA LYS A 89 -9.23 17.13 5.29
C LYS A 89 -8.14 17.20 6.37
N PRO A 90 -8.28 16.48 7.51
CA PRO A 90 -7.28 16.47 8.59
C PRO A 90 -5.89 16.04 8.13
N VAL A 91 -5.81 15.09 7.19
CA VAL A 91 -4.56 14.77 6.49
C VAL A 91 -4.64 15.32 5.08
N LYS A 92 -3.86 16.34 4.83
CA LYS A 92 -3.89 17.14 3.62
C LYS A 92 -3.19 16.49 2.43
N PHE A 93 -2.14 15.69 2.67
CA PHE A 93 -1.33 15.07 1.62
C PHE A 93 -1.58 13.58 1.50
N ARG A 94 -2.05 13.14 0.33
CA ARG A 94 -2.50 11.76 0.12
C ARG A 94 -2.35 11.32 -1.35
N CYS A 95 -2.29 10.02 -1.58
CA CYS A 95 -2.46 9.43 -2.90
C CYS A 95 -3.91 8.95 -3.03
N LYS A 96 -4.58 9.32 -4.12
CA LYS A 96 -5.97 8.93 -4.42
C LYS A 96 -5.99 7.61 -5.18
N LEU A 97 -6.85 6.69 -4.75
CA LEU A 97 -7.14 5.43 -5.41
C LEU A 97 -8.63 5.36 -5.68
N TRP A 98 -9.01 4.94 -6.88
CA TRP A 98 -10.41 4.58 -7.18
C TRP A 98 -10.61 3.11 -6.85
N ILE A 99 -11.68 2.81 -6.12
CA ILE A 99 -12.02 1.46 -5.71
C ILE A 99 -13.46 1.18 -6.12
N LEU A 100 -13.66 0.02 -6.74
CA LEU A 100 -14.97 -0.59 -6.94
C LEU A 100 -15.18 -1.57 -5.78
N SER A 101 -16.29 -1.44 -5.07
CA SER A 101 -16.68 -2.33 -3.98
C SER A 101 -18.11 -2.78 -4.18
N SER A 102 -18.38 -4.04 -3.87
CA SER A 102 -19.74 -4.54 -3.69
C SER A 102 -20.19 -4.38 -2.24
N PHE A 103 -21.48 -4.59 -1.98
CA PHE A 103 -22.04 -4.51 -0.63
C PHE A 103 -21.52 -5.64 0.29
N ASP A 104 -21.21 -6.79 -0.29
CA ASP A 104 -20.80 -8.04 0.35
C ASP A 104 -19.31 -8.11 0.72
N GLY A 105 -18.51 -7.10 0.37
CA GLY A 105 -17.13 -6.91 0.83
C GLY A 105 -16.07 -7.35 -0.17
#